data_AF-A0AAU4CEY4-F1
#
_entry.id   AF-A0AAU4CEY4-F1
#
_cell.length_a   1.000
_cell.length_b   1.000
_cell.length_c   1.000
_cell.angle_alpha   90.00
_cell.angle_beta   90.00
_cell.angle_gamma   90.00
#
_symmetry.space_group_name_H-M   'P 1'
#
loop_
_entity.id
_entity.type
_entity.pdbx_description
1 polymer ?
#
loop_
_entity_poly.entity_id
_entity_poly.type
_entity_poly.pdbx_seq_one_letter_code
_entity_poly.pdbx_strand_id
1 'polypeptide(L)' 'MSGYLGAMSESLLHDEMAFAGKWYGVRCAAELRSEDPGRSAEQIVCLLRDEADTAEAEFRQLRDLG' A
#
# COMPACT_ATOMS: atom_id res chain seq x y z
N MET A 1 -11.89 16.44 -28.39
CA MET A 1 -11.92 16.50 -26.91
C MET A 1 -12.18 15.11 -26.33
N SER A 2 -11.26 14.15 -26.53
CA SER A 2 -11.44 12.74 -26.11
C SER A 2 -10.43 12.28 -25.05
N GLY A 3 -9.39 13.07 -24.74
CA GLY A 3 -8.40 12.72 -23.72
C GLY A 3 -8.79 13.07 -22.28
N TYR A 4 -9.78 13.94 -22.07
CA TYR A 4 -10.19 14.38 -20.72
C TYR A 4 -10.98 13.32 -19.94
N LEU A 5 -11.73 12.45 -20.62
CA LEU A 5 -12.52 11.40 -19.96
C LEU A 5 -11.67 10.22 -19.48
N GLY A 6 -10.64 9.83 -20.25
CA GLY A 6 -9.69 8.78 -19.84
C GLY A 6 -8.83 9.20 -18.63
N ALA A 7 -8.37 10.45 -18.61
CA ALA A 7 -7.59 10.98 -17.49
C ALA A 7 -8.41 11.09 -16.18
N MET A 8 -9.71 11.42 -16.25
CA MET A 8 -10.57 11.46 -15.05
C MET A 8 -10.88 10.06 -14.50
N SER A 9 -10.96 9.02 -15.35
CA SER A 9 -11.12 7.64 -14.88
C SER A 9 -9.85 7.10 -14.24
N GLU A 10 -8.67 7.45 -14.77
CA GLU A 10 -7.39 7.05 -14.19
C GLU A 10 -7.15 7.73 -12.84
N SER A 11 -7.49 9.02 -12.69
CA SER A 11 -7.38 9.71 -11.40
C SER A 11 -8.30 9.12 -10.34
N LEU A 12 -9.53 8.75 -10.70
CA LEU A 12 -10.47 8.13 -9.77
C LEU A 12 -9.97 6.77 -9.29
N LEU A 13 -9.47 5.93 -10.21
CA LEU A 13 -8.88 4.64 -9.86
C LEU A 13 -7.66 4.80 -8.97
N HIS A 14 -6.81 5.79 -9.24
CA HIS A 14 -5.66 6.10 -8.39
C HIS A 14 -6.09 6.49 -6.96
N ASP A 15 -7.10 7.33 -6.82
CA ASP A 15 -7.63 7.75 -5.52
C ASP A 15 -8.27 6.60 -4.75
N GLU A 16 -9.02 5.73 -5.43
CA GLU A 16 -9.61 4.53 -4.84
C GLU A 16 -8.54 3.53 -4.38
N MET A 17 -7.51 3.29 -5.19
CA MET A 17 -6.38 2.44 -4.82
C MET A 17 -5.58 3.04 -3.66
N ALA A 18 -5.37 4.35 -3.64
CA ALA A 18 -4.71 5.04 -2.54
C ALA A 18 -5.53 4.96 -1.24
N PHE A 19 -6.86 5.09 -1.33
CA PHE A 19 -7.76 4.92 -0.19
C PHE A 19 -7.74 3.47 0.35
N ALA A 20 -7.83 2.48 -0.53
CA ALA A 20 -7.76 1.07 -0.15
C ALA A 20 -6.41 0.72 0.50
N GLY A 21 -5.29 1.20 -0.08
CA GLY A 21 -3.95 1.01 0.48
C GLY A 21 -3.80 1.62 1.87
N LYS A 22 -4.37 2.81 2.11
CA LYS A 22 -4.36 3.44 3.45
C LYS A 22 -5.13 2.62 4.49
N TRP A 23 -6.33 2.14 4.15
CA TRP A 23 -7.11 1.32 5.09
C TRP A 23 -6.48 -0.03 5.37
N TYR A 24 -5.85 -0.64 4.36
CA TYR A 24 -5.07 -1.85 4.54
C TYR A 24 -3.90 -1.62 5.51
N GLY A 25 -3.12 -0.56 5.31
CA GLY A 25 -2.02 -0.20 6.23
C GLY A 25 -2.48 0.07 7.66
N VAL A 26 -3.63 0.74 7.85
CA VAL A 26 -4.23 0.96 9.18
C VAL A 26 -4.63 -0.34 9.85
N ARG A 27 -5.21 -1.27 9.10
CA ARG A 27 -5.58 -2.60 9.62
C ARG A 27 -4.33 -3.39 10.04
N CYS A 28 -3.31 -3.45 9.19
CA CYS A 28 -2.06 -4.13 9.51
C CYS A 28 -1.36 -3.51 10.73
N ALA A 29 -1.39 -2.17 10.87
CA ALA A 29 -0.88 -1.49 12.06
C ALA A 29 -1.63 -1.92 13.34
N ALA A 30 -2.95 -2.09 13.26
CA ALA A 30 -3.76 -2.58 14.38
C ALA A 30 -3.43 -4.03 14.74
N GLU A 31 -3.24 -4.90 13.74
CA GLU A 31 -2.83 -6.30 13.93
C GLU A 31 -1.45 -6.36 14.61
N LEU A 32 -0.44 -5.62 14.11
CA LEU A 32 0.89 -5.52 14.71
C LEU A 32 0.85 -4.99 16.16
N ARG A 33 0.00 -4.00 16.45
CA ARG A 33 -0.15 -3.48 17.82
C ARG A 33 -0.84 -4.49 18.74
N SER A 34 -1.72 -5.35 18.20
CA SER A 34 -2.41 -6.38 18.97
C SER A 34 -1.50 -7.54 19.35
N GLU A 35 -0.57 -7.92 18.48
CA GLU A 35 0.44 -8.95 18.74
C GLU A 35 1.44 -8.53 19.82
N ASP A 36 1.86 -7.26 19.81
CA ASP A 36 2.75 -6.69 20.81
C ASP A 36 2.34 -5.24 21.13
N PRO A 37 1.56 -5.04 22.21
CA PRO A 37 1.19 -3.71 22.70
C PRO A 37 2.35 -2.86 23.20
N GLY A 38 3.56 -3.41 23.28
CA GLY A 38 4.79 -2.66 23.59
C GLY A 38 5.37 -1.92 22.39
N ARG A 39 5.03 -2.32 21.15
CA ARG A 39 5.59 -1.73 19.93
C ARG A 39 5.31 -0.24 19.82
N SER A 40 6.35 0.57 19.73
CA SER A 40 6.22 1.99 19.40
C SER A 40 5.59 2.18 18.01
N ALA A 41 5.01 3.35 17.78
CA ALA A 41 4.50 3.70 16.44
C ALA A 41 5.60 3.63 15.37
N GLU A 42 6.83 3.99 15.72
CA GLU A 42 7.98 3.93 14.81
C GLU A 42 8.29 2.48 14.39
N GLN A 43 8.31 1.54 15.33
CA GLN A 43 8.52 0.12 15.02
C GLN A 43 7.42 -0.43 14.10
N ILE A 44 6.16 -0.06 14.34
CA ILE A 44 5.03 -0.47 13.48
C ILE A 44 5.22 0.10 12.06
N VAL A 45 5.60 1.37 11.93
CA VAL A 45 5.84 2.00 10.63
C VAL A 45 7.02 1.33 9.90
N CYS A 46 8.09 0.98 10.60
CA CYS A 46 9.22 0.26 9.98
C CYS A 46 8.79 -1.09 9.42
N LEU A 47 8.05 -1.90 10.19
CA LEU A 47 7.56 -3.20 9.73
C LEU A 47 6.65 -3.09 8.49
N LEU A 48 5.77 -2.09 8.47
CA LEU A 48 4.90 -1.85 7.32
C LEU A 48 5.67 -1.41 6.07
N ARG A 49 6.78 -0.68 6.24
CA ARG A 49 7.67 -0.31 5.13
C ARG A 49 8.42 -1.52 4.59
N ASP A 50 8.98 -2.34 5.46
CA ASP A 50 9.69 -3.56 5.07
C ASP A 50 8.78 -4.51 4.27
N GLU A 51 7.52 -4.66 4.70
CA GLU A 51 6.50 -5.43 3.97
C GLU A 51 6.19 -4.82 2.61
N ALA A 52 6.00 -3.49 2.54
CA ALA A 52 5.73 -2.80 1.28
C ALA A 52 6.89 -2.91 0.29
N ASP A 53 8.13 -2.79 0.76
CA ASP A 53 9.34 -2.95 -0.05
C ASP A 53 9.48 -4.38 -0.57
N THR A 54 9.14 -5.38 0.26
CA THR A 54 9.12 -6.80 -0.15
C THR A 54 8.08 -7.04 -1.24
N ALA A 55 6.85 -6.58 -1.04
CA ALA A 55 5.78 -6.69 -2.02
C ALA A 55 6.13 -5.96 -3.35
N GLU A 56 6.79 -4.81 -3.28
CA GLU A 56 7.30 -4.12 -4.47
C GLU A 56 8.38 -4.93 -5.20
N ALA A 57 9.32 -5.52 -4.46
CA ALA A 57 10.36 -6.36 -5.02
C ALA A 57 9.78 -7.59 -5.73
N GLU A 58 8.81 -8.28 -5.11
CA GLU A 58 8.09 -9.41 -5.71
C GLU A 58 7.33 -8.99 -6.97
N PHE A 59 6.63 -7.85 -6.93
CA PHE A 59 5.92 -7.32 -8.09
C PHE A 59 6.87 -7.04 -9.25
N ARG A 60 8.02 -6.40 -8.99
CA ARG A 60 9.04 -6.11 -10.02
C ARG A 60 9.61 -7.40 -10.60
N GLN A 61 9.92 -8.40 -9.77
CA GLN A 61 10.38 -9.70 -10.24
C GLN A 61 9.38 -10.37 -11.19
N LEU A 62 8.09 -10.37 -10.82
CA LEU A 62 7.03 -10.94 -11.67
C LEU A 62 6.87 -10.19 -12.99
N ARG A 63 7.00 -8.86 -12.96
CA ARG A 63 6.93 -8.03 -14.17
C ARG A 63 8.11 -8.25 -15.11
N ASP A 64 9.31 -8.41 -14.58
CA ASP A 64 10.53 -8.56 -15.37
C ASP A 64 10.70 -10.01 -15.92
N LEU A 65 9.83 -10.95 -15.51
CA LEU A 65 9.72 -12.32 -16.01
C LEU A 65 8.70 -12.51 -17.16
N GLY A 66 7.94 -11.47 -17.52
CA GLY A 66 6.95 -11.47 -18.60
C GLY A 66 7.39 -10.66 -19.81
#